data_AF-A0A5C1QI37-F1
#
_entry.id   AF-A0A5C1QI37-F1
#
_cell.length_a   1.000
_cell.length_b   1.000
_cell.length_c   1.000
_cell.angle_alpha   90.00
_cell.angle_beta   90.00
_cell.angle_gamma   90.00
#
_symmetry.space_group_name_H-M   'P 1'
#
loop_
_entity.id
_entity.type
_entity.pdbx_description
1 polymer ?
#
loop_
_entity_poly.entity_id
_entity_poly.type
_entity_poly.pdbx_seq_one_letter_code
_entity_poly.pdbx_strand_id
1 'polypeptide(L)'
;MRRIGILCFLFFSLTSLFSVELVLINKTETPLFEVYAVPADTENWGYDKLPFDVILPGDYVVLEVELDEEKPINFRFVDEDGDLYLKYNVDISSRRKILILPEDHQLLSSEGLIRFTLVNKTGSVIRALYISSETEDEWGDNLLDEFLLESGEMILDLQTSGRSSFYDIRLELAGESIVKKRVFISDRARVLLTLH
;
A
#
# COMPACT_ATOMS: atom_id res chain seq x y z
N MET A 1 2.23 59.32 -5.51
CA MET A 1 1.75 57.96 -5.84
C MET A 1 2.90 56.97 -5.59
N ARG A 2 2.86 56.22 -4.48
CA ARG A 2 3.86 55.19 -4.16
C ARG A 2 3.35 53.84 -4.68
N ARG A 3 4.07 53.24 -5.63
CA ARG A 3 3.80 51.88 -6.11
C ARG A 3 4.35 50.88 -5.09
N ILE A 4 3.46 50.08 -4.52
CA ILE A 4 3.80 48.91 -3.70
C ILE A 4 4.07 47.77 -4.68
N GLY A 5 5.31 47.30 -4.74
CA GLY A 5 5.67 46.08 -5.46
C GLY A 5 5.32 44.88 -4.59
N ILE A 6 4.40 44.03 -5.07
CA ILE A 6 4.07 42.75 -4.47
C ILE A 6 5.26 41.81 -4.72
N LEU A 7 5.89 41.36 -3.64
CA LEU A 7 6.94 40.34 -3.66
C LEU A 7 6.26 38.97 -3.64
N CYS A 8 6.19 38.29 -4.79
CA CYS A 8 5.76 36.89 -4.85
C CYS A 8 6.88 36.00 -4.30
N PHE A 9 6.65 35.39 -3.13
CA PHE A 9 7.45 34.27 -2.66
C PHE A 9 7.03 33.00 -3.42
N LEU A 10 7.86 32.57 -4.36
CA LEU A 10 7.81 31.22 -4.90
C LEU A 10 8.35 30.28 -3.81
N PHE A 11 7.46 29.55 -3.14
CA PHE A 11 7.85 28.42 -2.29
C PHE A 11 8.19 27.25 -3.20
N PHE A 12 9.49 27.05 -3.45
CA PHE A 12 9.98 25.77 -3.97
C PHE A 12 10.13 24.86 -2.75
N SER A 13 9.28 23.84 -2.61
CA SER A 13 9.54 22.77 -1.65
C SER A 13 10.77 22.01 -2.14
N LEU A 14 11.85 22.10 -1.37
CA LEU A 14 13.08 21.36 -1.63
C LEU A 14 12.92 20.02 -0.91
N THR A 15 12.42 19.00 -1.61
CA THR A 15 12.39 17.64 -1.05
C THR A 15 13.83 17.17 -0.84
N SER A 16 14.20 16.97 0.42
CA SER A 16 15.54 16.52 0.80
C SER A 16 15.53 15.01 0.95
N LEU A 17 16.02 14.30 -0.06
CA LEU A 17 16.28 12.86 0.04
C LEU A 17 17.59 12.65 0.81
N PHE A 18 17.55 11.86 1.88
CA PHE A 18 18.75 11.41 2.57
C PHE A 18 18.69 9.92 2.86
N SER A 19 19.86 9.30 2.94
CA SER A 19 19.99 7.87 3.15
C SER A 19 19.93 7.53 4.63
N VAL A 20 19.16 6.51 4.99
CA VAL A 20 19.03 6.03 6.36
C VAL A 20 19.19 4.52 6.44
N GLU A 21 19.77 4.07 7.55
CA GLU A 21 19.85 2.65 7.87
C GLU A 21 18.61 2.19 8.63
N LEU A 22 18.05 1.05 8.22
CA LEU A 22 16.98 0.37 8.95
C LEU A 22 17.31 -1.11 9.15
N VAL A 23 16.82 -1.66 10.26
CA VAL A 23 16.97 -3.09 10.57
C VAL A 23 15.74 -3.84 10.06
N LEU A 24 15.94 -4.75 9.11
CA LEU A 24 14.95 -5.73 8.67
C LEU A 24 15.18 -7.04 9.41
N ILE A 25 14.15 -7.63 9.99
CA ILE A 25 14.22 -8.94 10.61
C ILE A 25 13.26 -9.89 9.91
N ASN A 26 13.78 -10.98 9.36
CA ASN A 26 12.96 -12.02 8.80
C ASN A 26 12.32 -12.84 9.94
N LYS A 27 11.00 -12.74 10.09
CA LYS A 27 10.17 -13.55 11.00
C LYS A 27 9.23 -14.48 10.23
N THR A 28 9.40 -14.62 8.91
CA THR A 28 8.73 -15.65 8.13
C THR A 28 9.37 -17.02 8.42
N GLU A 29 8.78 -18.07 7.86
CA GLU A 29 9.32 -19.43 7.93
C GLU A 29 10.23 -19.77 6.74
N THR A 30 10.38 -18.86 5.77
CA THR A 30 11.14 -19.05 4.52
C THR A 30 12.29 -18.05 4.38
N PRO A 31 13.39 -18.40 3.69
CA PRO A 31 14.47 -17.45 3.43
C PRO A 31 14.05 -16.39 2.41
N LEU A 32 14.46 -15.13 2.63
CA LEU A 32 14.17 -14.01 1.71
C LEU A 32 15.40 -13.70 0.85
N PHE A 33 15.22 -13.68 -0.47
CA PHE A 33 16.27 -13.55 -1.47
C PHE A 33 16.34 -12.19 -2.15
N GLU A 34 15.26 -11.40 -2.11
CA GLU A 34 15.26 -10.05 -2.67
C GLU A 34 14.51 -9.09 -1.74
N VAL A 35 15.00 -7.85 -1.65
CA VAL A 35 14.36 -6.76 -0.91
C VAL A 35 14.29 -5.52 -1.79
N TYR A 36 13.09 -4.97 -1.95
CA TYR A 36 12.85 -3.71 -2.64
C TYR A 36 12.22 -2.72 -1.68
N ALA A 37 12.65 -1.47 -1.75
CA ALA A 37 12.14 -0.38 -0.92
C ALA A 37 12.04 0.89 -1.76
N VAL A 38 10.84 1.46 -1.84
CA VAL A 38 10.56 2.68 -2.63
C VAL A 38 9.57 3.60 -1.91
N PRO A 39 9.60 4.92 -2.15
CA PRO A 39 8.55 5.84 -1.68
C PRO A 39 7.17 5.42 -2.17
N ALA A 40 6.13 5.69 -1.37
CA ALA A 40 4.78 5.13 -1.60
C ALA A 40 4.10 5.51 -2.92
N ASP A 41 4.56 6.56 -3.59
CA ASP A 41 4.07 7.04 -4.90
C ASP A 41 4.95 6.62 -6.09
N THR A 42 5.96 5.78 -5.84
CA THR A 42 6.87 5.31 -6.88
C THR A 42 6.31 4.06 -7.55
N GLU A 43 6.13 4.11 -8.87
CA GLU A 43 5.59 2.99 -9.66
C GLU A 43 6.60 1.85 -9.86
N ASN A 44 7.90 2.18 -9.93
CA ASN A 44 8.96 1.22 -10.22
C ASN A 44 9.74 0.85 -8.95
N TRP A 45 9.79 -0.44 -8.61
CA TRP A 45 10.47 -0.98 -7.44
C TRP A 45 12.00 -0.83 -7.46
N GLY A 46 12.59 -0.53 -8.63
CA GLY A 46 14.03 -0.36 -8.79
C GLY A 46 14.80 -1.67 -8.66
N TYR A 47 16.00 -1.59 -8.11
CA TYR A 47 16.91 -2.72 -7.94
C TYR A 47 16.78 -3.32 -6.54
N ASP A 48 17.16 -4.59 -6.43
CA ASP A 48 17.31 -5.27 -5.14
C ASP A 48 18.29 -4.49 -4.25
N LYS A 49 17.88 -4.31 -2.99
CA LYS A 49 18.58 -3.54 -1.97
C LYS A 49 19.39 -4.44 -1.05
N LEU A 50 19.25 -5.76 -1.16
CA LEU A 50 19.99 -6.68 -0.29
C LEU A 50 21.51 -6.53 -0.47
N PRO A 51 22.26 -6.33 0.61
CA PRO A 51 23.73 -6.32 0.55
C PRO A 51 24.33 -7.72 0.41
N PHE A 52 23.57 -8.78 0.68
CA PHE A 52 23.96 -10.19 0.60
C PHE A 52 22.83 -11.05 0.05
N ASP A 53 23.13 -12.24 -0.44
CA ASP A 53 22.20 -13.07 -1.22
C ASP A 53 20.91 -13.52 -0.49
N VAL A 54 20.86 -13.53 0.85
CA VAL A 54 19.71 -14.07 1.58
C VAL A 54 19.59 -13.56 3.02
N ILE A 55 18.35 -13.42 3.50
CA ILE A 55 18.01 -13.29 4.93
C ILE A 55 17.30 -14.57 5.40
N LEU A 56 17.96 -15.38 6.23
CA LEU A 56 17.38 -16.60 6.77
C LEU A 56 16.25 -16.33 7.77
N PRO A 57 15.32 -17.29 7.99
CA PRO A 57 14.33 -17.19 9.06
C PRO A 57 14.96 -16.90 10.42
N GLY A 58 14.50 -15.84 11.08
CA GLY A 58 15.01 -15.39 12.38
C GLY A 58 16.15 -14.38 12.31
N ASP A 59 16.86 -14.29 11.18
CA ASP A 59 18.00 -13.40 10.97
C ASP A 59 17.56 -11.97 10.65
N TYR A 60 18.55 -11.07 10.58
CA TYR A 60 18.34 -9.66 10.27
C TYR A 60 19.41 -9.12 9.31
N VAL A 61 19.05 -8.04 8.61
CA VAL A 61 19.97 -7.25 7.81
C VAL A 61 19.79 -5.76 8.12
N VAL A 62 20.86 -4.99 7.93
CA VAL A 62 20.80 -3.53 7.92
C VAL A 62 20.72 -3.08 6.48
N LEU A 63 19.63 -2.41 6.13
CA LEU A 63 19.35 -1.92 4.79
C LEU A 63 19.53 -0.42 4.74
N GLU A 64 20.20 0.06 3.71
CA GLU A 64 20.26 1.49 3.38
C GLU A 64 19.10 1.84 2.44
N VAL A 65 18.26 2.79 2.85
CA VAL A 65 17.13 3.26 2.04
C VAL A 65 17.10 4.78 1.96
N GLU A 66 16.60 5.27 0.84
CA GLU A 66 16.32 6.69 0.65
C GLU A 66 15.06 7.06 1.43
N LEU A 67 15.19 8.03 2.33
CA LEU A 67 14.09 8.60 3.09
C LEU A 67 13.69 9.95 2.50
N ASP A 68 12.40 10.08 2.23
CA ASP A 68 11.70 11.34 2.04
C ASP A 68 10.82 11.54 3.28
N GLU A 69 11.08 12.57 4.10
CA GLU A 69 10.33 12.80 5.36
C GLU A 69 8.83 13.02 5.14
N GLU A 70 8.42 13.39 3.93
CA GLU A 70 7.01 13.61 3.58
C GLU A 70 6.32 12.33 3.09
N LYS A 71 7.07 11.24 2.85
CA LYS A 71 6.52 10.04 2.20
C LYS A 71 6.87 8.77 2.95
N PRO A 72 5.87 7.91 3.22
CA PRO A 72 6.15 6.58 3.74
C PRO A 72 6.77 5.69 2.67
N ILE A 73 7.38 4.58 3.09
CA ILE A 73 8.07 3.63 2.22
C ILE A 73 7.22 2.37 2.03
N ASN A 74 7.20 1.86 0.80
CA ASN A 74 6.68 0.55 0.46
C ASN A 74 7.83 -0.45 0.37
N PHE A 75 7.63 -1.64 0.92
CA PHE A 75 8.57 -2.75 0.83
C PHE A 75 7.97 -3.94 0.09
N ARG A 76 8.80 -4.56 -0.74
CA ARG A 76 8.53 -5.86 -1.37
C ARG A 76 9.68 -6.80 -1.05
N PHE A 77 9.35 -7.98 -0.55
CA PHE A 77 10.28 -9.06 -0.29
C PHE A 77 9.93 -10.25 -1.17
N VAL A 78 10.93 -11.00 -1.61
CA VAL A 78 10.75 -12.19 -2.44
C VAL A 78 11.47 -13.35 -1.74
N ASP A 79 10.82 -14.50 -1.58
CA ASP A 79 11.44 -15.69 -1.03
C ASP A 79 12.03 -16.62 -2.11
N GLU A 80 12.47 -17.81 -1.69
CA GLU A 80 13.14 -18.79 -2.57
C GLU A 80 12.28 -19.31 -3.71
N ASP A 81 10.95 -19.32 -3.53
CA ASP A 81 9.99 -19.82 -4.51
C ASP A 81 9.44 -18.68 -5.40
N GLY A 82 9.87 -17.44 -5.14
CA GLY A 82 9.37 -16.25 -5.82
C GLY A 82 8.09 -15.68 -5.21
N ASP A 83 7.68 -16.19 -4.04
CA ASP A 83 6.50 -15.69 -3.33
C ASP A 83 6.79 -14.31 -2.72
N LEU A 84 5.78 -13.45 -2.75
CA LEU A 84 5.93 -12.04 -2.40
C LEU A 84 5.47 -11.78 -0.98
N TYR A 85 6.20 -10.95 -0.23
CA TYR A 85 5.74 -10.36 1.02
C TYR A 85 5.72 -8.86 0.87
N LEU A 86 4.63 -8.21 1.27
CA LEU A 86 4.41 -6.79 0.98
C LEU A 86 4.10 -5.99 2.24
N LYS A 87 4.72 -4.82 2.35
CA LYS A 87 4.35 -3.81 3.36
C LYS A 87 4.20 -2.45 2.70
N TYR A 88 3.03 -1.86 2.83
CA TYR A 88 2.73 -0.54 2.27
C TYR A 88 2.72 0.54 3.34
N ASN A 89 3.07 1.77 2.92
CA ASN A 89 2.96 2.98 3.73
C ASN A 89 3.65 2.87 5.11
N VAL A 90 4.84 2.27 5.13
CA VAL A 90 5.65 2.13 6.34
C VAL A 90 6.33 3.46 6.66
N ASP A 91 5.98 4.05 7.79
CA ASP A 91 6.71 5.20 8.34
C ASP A 91 8.01 4.73 9.00
N ILE A 92 9.14 5.11 8.40
CA ILE A 92 10.49 4.84 8.92
C ILE A 92 11.14 6.04 9.60
N SER A 93 10.48 7.20 9.64
CA SER A 93 10.99 8.40 10.32
C SER A 93 11.04 8.19 11.83
N SER A 94 10.03 7.49 12.36
CA SER A 94 9.84 7.24 13.80
C SER A 94 10.39 5.90 14.26
N ARG A 95 10.40 4.87 13.40
CA ARG A 95 10.88 3.52 13.71
C ARG A 95 11.68 2.92 12.56
N ARG A 96 12.98 2.71 12.78
CA ARG A 96 13.92 2.11 11.81
C ARG A 96 14.12 0.60 12.02
N LYS A 97 13.07 -0.10 12.44
CA LYS A 97 13.07 -1.55 12.64
C LYS A 97 11.78 -2.14 12.10
N ILE A 98 11.90 -3.02 11.11
CA ILE A 98 10.78 -3.67 10.44
C ILE A 98 10.88 -5.18 10.63
N LEU A 99 9.75 -5.82 10.90
CA LEU A 99 9.63 -7.27 10.98
C LEU A 99 8.87 -7.75 9.75
N ILE A 100 9.45 -8.67 8.96
CA ILE A 100 8.72 -9.37 7.91
C ILE A 100 8.08 -10.60 8.55
N LEU A 101 6.75 -10.65 8.58
CA LEU A 101 5.95 -11.68 9.24
C LEU A 101 5.32 -12.61 8.20
N PRO A 102 4.94 -13.86 8.56
CA PRO A 102 4.20 -14.75 7.66
C PRO A 102 2.90 -14.14 7.15
N GLU A 103 2.27 -13.26 7.92
CA GLU A 103 1.05 -12.54 7.52
C GLU A 103 1.28 -11.50 6.41
N ASP A 104 2.53 -11.09 6.17
CA ASP A 104 2.86 -10.18 5.06
C ASP A 104 2.88 -10.91 3.70
N HIS A 105 2.82 -12.25 3.71
CA HIS A 105 2.78 -13.06 2.50
C HIS A 105 1.58 -12.69 1.63
N GLN A 106 1.87 -12.28 0.41
CA GLN A 106 0.89 -11.94 -0.59
C GLN A 106 0.30 -13.20 -1.20
N LEU A 107 -0.87 -13.58 -0.71
CA LEU A 107 -1.71 -14.54 -1.39
C LEU A 107 -2.43 -13.82 -2.54
N LEU A 108 -1.98 -14.07 -3.77
CA LEU A 108 -2.51 -13.49 -5.02
C LEU A 108 -3.89 -14.05 -5.42
N SER A 109 -4.77 -14.27 -4.44
CA SER A 109 -6.02 -15.05 -4.49
C SER A 109 -5.80 -16.57 -4.40
N SER A 110 -6.57 -17.21 -3.52
CA SER A 110 -6.81 -18.65 -3.57
C SER A 110 -8.01 -18.83 -4.51
N GLU A 111 -7.79 -19.46 -5.67
CA GLU A 111 -8.87 -19.79 -6.63
C GLU A 111 -9.60 -18.61 -7.29
N GLY A 112 -8.95 -17.45 -7.46
CA GLY A 112 -9.59 -16.27 -8.07
C GLY A 112 -10.52 -15.53 -7.11
N LEU A 113 -10.38 -15.76 -5.81
CA LEU A 113 -11.09 -15.04 -4.76
C LEU A 113 -10.10 -14.31 -3.84
N ILE A 114 -10.33 -13.02 -3.64
CA ILE A 114 -9.65 -12.18 -2.66
C ILE A 114 -10.64 -11.89 -1.53
N ARG A 115 -10.34 -12.31 -0.30
CA ARG A 115 -11.13 -11.93 0.88
C ARG A 115 -10.41 -10.82 1.63
N PHE A 116 -10.97 -9.61 1.67
CA PHE A 116 -10.33 -8.46 2.33
C PHE A 116 -11.28 -7.79 3.34
N THR A 117 -10.72 -6.98 4.24
CA THR A 117 -11.49 -6.17 5.19
C THR A 117 -11.53 -4.72 4.73
N LEU A 118 -12.73 -4.21 4.47
CA LEU A 118 -12.97 -2.79 4.24
C LEU A 118 -13.19 -2.09 5.58
N VAL A 119 -12.45 -1.01 5.84
CA VAL A 119 -12.57 -0.23 7.08
C VAL A 119 -13.06 1.17 6.75
N ASN A 120 -14.29 1.50 7.13
CA ASN A 120 -14.86 2.82 6.97
C ASN A 120 -14.52 3.72 8.16
N LYS A 121 -13.60 4.69 7.94
CA LYS A 121 -13.31 5.81 8.83
C LYS A 121 -13.58 7.16 8.17
N THR A 122 -14.49 7.20 7.20
CA THR A 122 -14.85 8.44 6.49
C THR A 122 -15.74 9.35 7.33
N GLY A 123 -16.49 8.79 8.29
CA GLY A 123 -17.54 9.51 9.01
C GLY A 123 -18.88 9.57 8.24
N SER A 124 -18.91 9.08 7.01
CA SER A 124 -20.10 8.96 6.16
C SER A 124 -20.47 7.49 5.95
N VAL A 125 -21.76 7.21 5.71
CA VAL A 125 -22.23 5.85 5.38
C VAL A 125 -21.88 5.53 3.94
N ILE A 126 -21.22 4.39 3.71
CA ILE A 126 -20.96 3.86 2.36
C ILE A 126 -22.16 3.03 1.92
N ARG A 127 -22.69 3.37 0.75
CA ARG A 127 -23.89 2.78 0.14
C ARG A 127 -23.57 1.80 -0.98
N ALA A 128 -22.42 1.98 -1.64
CA ALA A 128 -21.91 1.04 -2.60
C ALA A 128 -20.39 1.10 -2.66
N LEU A 129 -19.77 -0.04 -2.94
CA LEU A 129 -18.34 -0.16 -3.26
C LEU A 129 -18.23 -0.89 -4.59
N TYR A 130 -17.58 -0.25 -5.55
CA TYR A 130 -17.21 -0.86 -6.82
C TYR A 130 -15.70 -0.96 -6.91
N ILE A 131 -15.21 -2.03 -7.52
CA ILE A 131 -13.78 -2.27 -7.72
C ILE A 131 -13.55 -2.60 -9.20
N SER A 132 -12.49 -2.03 -9.78
CA SER A 132 -11.99 -2.37 -11.11
C SER A 132 -10.52 -2.73 -11.01
N SER A 133 -10.06 -3.73 -11.76
CA SER A 133 -8.63 -3.96 -11.92
C SER A 133 -7.97 -2.77 -12.62
N GLU A 134 -6.69 -2.47 -12.33
CA GLU A 134 -5.97 -1.40 -13.05
C GLU A 134 -5.86 -1.65 -14.58
N THR A 135 -6.08 -2.88 -15.03
CA THR A 135 -6.08 -3.27 -16.45
C THR A 135 -7.47 -3.27 -17.09
N GLU A 136 -8.52 -2.97 -16.33
CA GLU A 136 -9.91 -2.99 -16.78
C GLU A 136 -10.51 -1.56 -16.78
N ASP A 137 -11.23 -1.24 -17.86
CA ASP A 137 -11.88 0.08 -18.02
C ASP A 137 -13.32 0.10 -17.47
N GLU A 138 -13.85 -1.05 -17.05
CA GLU A 138 -15.21 -1.23 -16.56
C GLU A 138 -15.24 -1.51 -15.05
N TRP A 139 -16.19 -0.91 -14.34
CA TRP A 139 -16.41 -1.20 -12.93
C TRP A 139 -17.12 -2.55 -12.76
N GLY A 140 -16.68 -3.35 -11.80
CA GLY A 140 -17.42 -4.55 -11.38
C GLY A 140 -18.74 -4.23 -10.66
N ASP A 141 -19.38 -5.27 -10.14
CA ASP A 141 -20.63 -5.16 -9.38
C ASP A 141 -20.44 -4.46 -8.02
N ASN A 142 -21.55 -4.02 -7.41
CA ASN A 142 -21.52 -3.46 -6.05
C ASN A 142 -21.20 -4.56 -5.03
N LEU A 143 -20.03 -4.50 -4.41
CA LEU A 143 -19.57 -5.48 -3.43
C LEU A 143 -20.30 -5.40 -2.08
N LEU A 144 -20.95 -4.28 -1.78
CA LEU A 144 -21.79 -4.19 -0.58
C LEU A 144 -23.19 -4.79 -0.81
N ASP A 145 -23.56 -5.05 -2.07
CA ASP A 145 -24.90 -5.52 -2.46
C ASP A 145 -26.01 -4.66 -1.83
N GLU A 146 -26.90 -5.22 -1.01
CA GLU A 146 -27.96 -4.50 -0.29
C GLU A 146 -27.51 -3.89 1.07
N PHE A 147 -26.26 -4.16 1.49
CA PHE A 147 -25.75 -3.70 2.78
C PHE A 147 -25.23 -2.25 2.71
N LEU A 148 -25.36 -1.55 3.85
CA LEU A 148 -24.75 -0.25 4.08
C LEU A 148 -23.62 -0.41 5.10
N LEU A 149 -22.49 0.24 4.86
CA LEU A 149 -21.38 0.26 5.81
C LEU A 149 -21.29 1.61 6.51
N GLU A 150 -21.74 1.67 7.76
CA GLU A 150 -21.49 2.79 8.68
C GLU A 150 -20.00 2.84 9.09
N SER A 151 -19.65 3.61 10.11
CA SER A 151 -18.29 3.58 10.69
C SER A 151 -18.01 2.19 11.26
N GLY A 152 -16.95 1.54 10.78
CA GLY A 152 -16.66 0.15 11.18
C GLY A 152 -15.85 -0.61 10.13
N GLU A 153 -15.94 -1.94 10.18
CA GLU A 153 -15.28 -2.83 9.24
C GLU A 153 -16.23 -3.90 8.70
N MET A 154 -16.01 -4.30 7.45
CA MET A 154 -16.76 -5.38 6.79
C MET A 154 -15.78 -6.24 5.99
N ILE A 155 -15.93 -7.56 6.10
CA ILE A 155 -15.18 -8.51 5.27
C ILE A 155 -15.93 -8.68 3.95
N LEU A 156 -15.21 -8.55 2.84
CA LEU A 156 -15.74 -8.63 1.49
C LEU A 156 -14.94 -9.64 0.68
N ASP A 157 -15.64 -10.30 -0.23
CA ASP A 157 -15.08 -11.26 -1.17
C ASP A 157 -15.10 -10.62 -2.57
N LEU A 158 -13.93 -10.45 -3.17
CA LEU A 158 -13.74 -9.94 -4.53
C LEU A 158 -13.33 -11.10 -5.44
N GLN A 159 -14.14 -11.36 -6.46
CA GLN A 159 -13.80 -12.30 -7.53
C GLN A 159 -12.80 -11.64 -8.48
N THR A 160 -11.71 -12.33 -8.81
CA THR A 160 -10.67 -11.83 -9.70
C THR A 160 -10.40 -12.84 -10.82
N SER A 161 -10.28 -12.34 -12.04
CA SER A 161 -9.95 -13.11 -13.24
C SER A 161 -8.44 -13.12 -13.54
N GLY A 162 -7.64 -12.37 -12.77
CA GLY A 162 -6.24 -12.09 -13.07
C GLY A 162 -5.38 -11.87 -11.83
N ARG A 163 -4.07 -11.68 -12.07
CA ARG A 163 -3.03 -11.55 -11.03
C ARG A 163 -2.79 -10.10 -10.58
N SER A 164 -3.72 -9.18 -10.84
CA SER A 164 -3.51 -7.79 -10.43
C SER A 164 -3.52 -7.67 -8.91
N SER A 165 -2.61 -6.85 -8.39
CA SER A 165 -2.54 -6.50 -6.97
C SER A 165 -3.10 -5.10 -6.69
N PHE A 166 -3.34 -4.32 -7.74
CA PHE A 166 -3.78 -2.93 -7.67
C PHE A 166 -5.10 -2.76 -8.40
N TYR A 167 -5.99 -2.03 -7.74
CA TYR A 167 -7.36 -1.83 -8.16
C TYR A 167 -7.75 -0.37 -7.99
N ASP A 168 -8.59 0.12 -8.87
CA ASP A 168 -9.32 1.35 -8.64
C ASP A 168 -10.57 1.01 -7.83
N ILE A 169 -10.89 1.82 -6.82
CA ILE A 169 -12.10 1.69 -6.01
C ILE A 169 -12.98 2.92 -6.16
N ARG A 170 -14.28 2.72 -6.32
CA ARG A 170 -15.30 3.77 -6.30
C ARG A 170 -16.26 3.54 -5.13
N LEU A 171 -16.43 4.57 -4.33
CA LEU A 171 -17.31 4.60 -3.18
C LEU A 171 -18.48 5.51 -3.47
N GLU A 172 -19.70 5.03 -3.25
CA GLU A 172 -20.88 5.89 -3.21
C GLU A 172 -21.23 6.14 -1.75
N LEU A 173 -21.06 7.37 -1.30
CA LEU A 173 -21.42 7.85 0.02
C LEU A 173 -22.79 8.56 -0.05
N ALA A 174 -23.27 9.09 1.06
CA ALA A 174 -24.52 9.85 1.09
C ALA A 174 -24.39 11.19 0.31
N GLY A 175 -24.66 11.15 -0.99
CA GLY A 175 -24.69 12.34 -1.86
C GLY A 175 -23.36 12.69 -2.54
N GLU A 176 -22.32 11.86 -2.39
CA GLU A 176 -21.03 12.04 -3.04
C GLU A 176 -20.48 10.70 -3.55
N SER A 177 -19.69 10.76 -4.62
CA SER A 177 -18.96 9.62 -5.18
C SER A 177 -17.46 9.92 -5.12
N ILE A 178 -16.68 8.98 -4.58
CA ILE A 178 -15.22 9.11 -4.43
C ILE A 178 -14.54 7.98 -5.17
N VAL A 179 -13.56 8.31 -6.01
CA VAL A 179 -12.68 7.33 -6.67
C VAL A 179 -11.29 7.41 -6.05
N LYS A 180 -10.77 6.28 -5.56
CA LYS A 180 -9.35 6.13 -5.21
C LYS A 180 -8.70 5.19 -6.21
N LYS A 181 -7.59 5.63 -6.79
CA LYS A 181 -6.86 4.86 -7.81
C LYS A 181 -5.72 4.07 -7.20
N ARG A 182 -5.35 2.96 -7.86
CA ARG A 182 -4.18 2.14 -7.52
C ARG A 182 -4.15 1.72 -6.05
N VAL A 183 -5.31 1.33 -5.52
CA VAL A 183 -5.45 0.77 -4.17
C VAL A 183 -4.96 -0.67 -4.19
N PHE A 184 -4.02 -0.98 -3.32
CA PHE A 184 -3.57 -2.35 -3.14
C PHE A 184 -4.64 -3.19 -2.45
N ILE A 185 -5.02 -4.32 -3.07
CA ILE A 185 -5.98 -5.27 -2.50
C ILE A 185 -5.44 -6.69 -2.72
N SER A 186 -5.29 -7.43 -1.63
CA SER A 186 -4.87 -8.83 -1.61
C SER A 186 -5.68 -9.61 -0.58
N ASP A 187 -5.55 -10.93 -0.58
CA ASP A 187 -6.23 -11.73 0.42
C ASP A 187 -5.79 -11.33 1.83
N ARG A 188 -6.77 -11.21 2.74
CA ARG A 188 -6.69 -10.68 4.11
C ARG A 188 -6.23 -9.22 4.25
N ALA A 189 -6.11 -8.46 3.16
CA ALA A 189 -5.77 -7.04 3.22
C ALA A 189 -6.79 -6.24 4.03
N ARG A 190 -6.35 -5.13 4.64
CA ARG A 190 -7.23 -4.16 5.31
C ARG A 190 -7.22 -2.85 4.53
N VAL A 191 -8.28 -2.58 3.78
CA VAL A 191 -8.45 -1.35 2.99
C VAL A 191 -9.06 -0.27 3.87
N LEU A 192 -8.22 0.69 4.28
CA LEU A 192 -8.65 1.80 5.14
C LEU A 192 -9.16 2.99 4.32
N LEU A 193 -10.40 3.40 4.60
CA LEU A 193 -11.02 4.56 3.97
C LEU A 193 -11.08 5.74 4.95
N THR A 194 -10.38 6.81 4.60
CA THR A 194 -10.42 8.12 5.26
C THR A 194 -10.78 9.20 4.24
N LEU A 195 -11.52 10.21 4.69
CA LEU A 195 -11.62 11.50 4.00
C LEU A 195 -10.37 12.31 4.35
N HIS A 196 -9.75 12.93 3.34
CA HIS A 196 -8.67 13.91 3.51
C HIS A 196 -9.21 15.29 3.16
#